data_AF-A0A8H3DAE7-F1
#
_entry.id   AF-A0A8H3DAE7-F1
#
_cell.length_a   1.000
_cell.length_b   1.000
_cell.length_c   1.000
_cell.angle_alpha   90.00
_cell.angle_beta   90.00
_cell.angle_gamma   90.00
#
_symmetry.space_group_name_H-M   'P 1'
#
loop_
_entity.id
_entity.type
_entity.pdbx_description
1 polymer ?
#
loop_
_entity_poly.entity_id
_entity_poly.type
_entity_poly.pdbx_seq_one_letter_code
_entity_poly.pdbx_strand_id
1 'polypeptide(L)'
;MAFSRGLTLTDLNDFITPSQACIKPVEEVKPQQQAENAASTQIGIDSAGVYYEESHHDLGRKKLKQAQVSLNDCLACSGCITSAESVLISMQSHEEVLKAVESNPGPLHPDHKTFVMSVAPQCLASLAASISPSATPQQILRRVEAFASNTLGFSHVYDTTFARHIALLEHTREFFERKAAPASSDDKPGGTRLPMIASACPGWVCYVEKAHPEMIPFLSRTKSPQQVMGTLVKEWLARRWGKPANSIYHVTVMPCYDKKLEASRQDFYNDILSTRDVDCVLTTAELEILMRDNGWVLSAPVPGEGELRLPSAEDGVLPELVQHPGSSSGSYLQSLIDSVSLNAKLPSVSTKTIRTTDYEEYTITDEADGKILFRGAKCYGFRNLQNIVRKVGRDAGVSVGRGAAGRVATRGRRTIGAAVRKGAQVEEPRSYDYVEVMACPAGCVNGGGQLRGGARSQTTDSGLDGVAESAAARDARWGDKQLVKDVEAIYWGGVWTPPPSPTSKQRAPNFITADKLAVTILGDLCQPVSALGRWGDDMDNEAESSRRTLFRTNFRAVESEVVGLAVQW
;
A
#
# COMPACT_ATOMS: atom_id res chain seq x y z
N MET A 1 -48.92 26.68 17.03
CA MET A 1 -49.03 26.73 15.56
C MET A 1 -48.18 27.87 15.04
N ALA A 2 -47.51 27.65 13.90
CA ALA A 2 -46.63 28.55 13.13
C ALA A 2 -45.11 28.46 13.40
N PHE A 3 -44.38 28.35 12.29
CA PHE A 3 -43.06 27.74 12.06
C PHE A 3 -41.88 28.73 11.95
N SER A 4 -40.68 28.18 12.20
CA SER A 4 -39.32 28.42 11.64
C SER A 4 -39.02 29.60 10.69
N ARG A 5 -37.90 30.27 10.98
CA ARG A 5 -36.97 30.97 10.05
C ARG A 5 -35.54 30.76 10.61
N GLY A 6 -34.51 30.32 9.92
CA GLY A 6 -34.35 29.75 8.59
C GLY A 6 -33.00 29.00 8.57
N LEU A 7 -32.99 27.83 7.93
CA LEU A 7 -31.80 27.02 7.66
C LEU A 7 -31.00 27.68 6.54
N THR A 8 -29.75 28.05 6.81
CA THR A 8 -28.72 28.31 5.80
C THR A 8 -28.08 26.97 5.41
N LEU A 9 -28.64 26.34 4.38
CA LEU A 9 -28.00 25.31 3.53
C LEU A 9 -27.20 26.06 2.44
N THR A 10 -25.93 25.80 2.17
CA THR A 10 -25.43 24.60 1.48
C THR A 10 -23.89 24.64 1.45
N ASP A 11 -23.25 23.65 2.07
CA ASP A 11 -21.87 23.24 1.77
C ASP A 11 -21.99 21.78 1.27
N LEU A 12 -21.80 21.57 -0.03
CA LEU A 12 -21.68 20.23 -0.62
C LEU A 12 -20.32 19.64 -0.22
N ASN A 13 -20.27 18.93 0.90
CA ASN A 13 -19.11 18.13 1.28
C ASN A 13 -19.33 16.68 0.81
N ASP A 14 -18.65 16.28 -0.26
CA ASP A 14 -18.58 14.88 -0.77
C ASP A 14 -17.68 13.97 0.11
N PHE A 15 -17.41 14.41 1.36
CA PHE A 15 -16.73 13.63 2.38
C PHE A 15 -17.77 12.85 3.17
N ILE A 16 -17.62 11.52 3.20
CA ILE A 16 -18.53 10.62 3.90
C ILE A 16 -18.49 10.94 5.41
N THR A 17 -19.40 11.80 5.85
CA THR A 17 -19.68 12.08 7.26
C THR A 17 -20.62 10.97 7.77
N PRO A 18 -20.55 10.53 9.05
CA PRO A 18 -21.46 9.49 9.53
C PRO A 18 -22.89 10.05 9.58
N SER A 19 -23.71 9.61 8.63
CA SER A 19 -25.18 9.70 8.49
C SER A 19 -25.88 11.03 8.85
N GLN A 20 -26.60 11.58 7.87
CA GLN A 20 -28.07 11.77 7.90
C GLN A 20 -28.55 12.25 6.52
N ALA A 21 -29.62 11.62 6.04
CA ALA A 21 -30.24 11.86 4.74
C ALA A 21 -30.85 13.27 4.63
N CYS A 22 -30.79 13.87 3.43
CA CYS A 22 -31.96 14.46 2.75
C CYS A 22 -31.61 15.01 1.36
N ILE A 23 -32.47 14.66 0.38
CA ILE A 23 -32.43 14.99 -1.05
C ILE A 23 -33.16 16.33 -1.30
N LYS A 24 -32.65 17.20 -2.21
CA LYS A 24 -33.38 17.78 -3.39
C LYS A 24 -32.60 18.90 -4.16
N PRO A 25 -33.01 19.25 -5.41
CA PRO A 25 -32.34 18.95 -6.69
C PRO A 25 -31.48 20.11 -7.24
N VAL A 26 -30.60 19.83 -8.22
CA VAL A 26 -29.84 20.88 -8.94
C VAL A 26 -30.14 20.85 -10.44
N GLU A 27 -30.30 22.05 -10.97
CA GLU A 27 -30.64 22.44 -12.34
C GLU A 27 -29.57 22.04 -13.38
N GLU A 28 -30.05 21.85 -14.61
CA GLU A 28 -29.29 21.37 -15.76
C GLU A 28 -28.27 22.40 -16.28
N VAL A 29 -27.03 21.95 -16.56
CA VAL A 29 -26.09 22.66 -17.45
C VAL A 29 -25.61 21.69 -18.52
N LYS A 30 -25.72 22.10 -19.78
CA LYS A 30 -25.38 21.32 -20.98
C LYS A 30 -23.85 21.12 -21.12
N PRO A 31 -23.36 19.96 -21.59
CA PRO A 31 -21.93 19.76 -21.83
C PRO A 31 -21.46 20.48 -23.11
N GLN A 32 -20.35 21.22 -23.01
CA GLN A 32 -19.53 21.63 -24.16
C GLN A 32 -18.45 20.58 -24.45
N GLN A 33 -18.16 20.38 -25.74
CA GLN A 33 -17.27 19.37 -26.31
C GLN A 33 -15.78 19.69 -26.17
N GLN A 34 -14.95 18.66 -25.90
CA GLN A 34 -13.58 18.35 -26.41
C GLN A 34 -12.88 17.34 -25.45
N ALA A 35 -12.00 16.40 -25.83
CA ALA A 35 -11.34 16.01 -27.08
C ALA A 35 -11.09 14.48 -27.07
N GLU A 36 -10.94 13.89 -28.26
CA GLU A 36 -10.84 12.43 -28.50
C GLU A 36 -9.41 11.87 -28.31
N ASN A 37 -9.35 10.59 -27.94
CA ASN A 37 -8.19 9.69 -27.84
C ASN A 37 -7.54 9.51 -26.46
N ALA A 38 -8.31 8.98 -25.52
CA ALA A 38 -7.84 8.02 -24.53
C ALA A 38 -8.99 7.06 -24.23
N ALA A 39 -8.74 5.76 -24.10
CA ALA A 39 -9.72 4.83 -23.53
C ALA A 39 -9.82 5.08 -22.01
N SER A 40 -10.32 6.26 -21.65
CA SER A 40 -10.74 6.61 -20.31
C SER A 40 -12.18 6.14 -20.16
N THR A 41 -12.43 5.14 -19.33
CA THR A 41 -13.76 4.87 -18.83
C THR A 41 -14.22 6.11 -18.06
N GLN A 42 -15.16 6.88 -18.63
CA GLN A 42 -15.72 8.06 -17.96
C GLN A 42 -16.89 7.61 -17.08
N ILE A 43 -16.85 7.99 -15.81
CA ILE A 43 -17.93 7.71 -14.86
C ILE A 43 -18.83 8.94 -14.83
N GLY A 44 -20.05 8.81 -15.33
CA GLY A 44 -21.07 9.84 -15.23
C GLY A 44 -22.00 9.60 -14.04
N ILE A 45 -22.66 10.66 -13.57
CA ILE A 45 -23.73 10.60 -12.57
C ILE A 45 -25.02 11.10 -13.23
N ASP A 46 -26.14 10.41 -12.98
CA ASP A 46 -27.44 10.85 -13.48
C ASP A 46 -28.11 11.83 -12.50
N SER A 47 -29.23 12.41 -12.91
CA SER A 47 -30.01 13.34 -12.08
C SER A 47 -30.52 12.73 -10.76
N ALA A 48 -30.42 11.41 -10.58
CA ALA A 48 -30.79 10.70 -9.36
C ALA A 48 -29.57 10.33 -8.48
N GLY A 49 -28.36 10.77 -8.84
CA GLY A 49 -27.13 10.44 -8.10
C GLY A 49 -26.61 9.03 -8.38
N VAL A 50 -27.09 8.37 -9.43
CA VAL A 50 -26.67 7.02 -9.80
C VAL A 50 -25.47 7.11 -10.75
N TYR A 51 -24.40 6.41 -10.38
CA TYR A 51 -23.19 6.30 -11.18
C TYR A 51 -23.39 5.37 -12.38
N TYR A 52 -22.91 5.76 -13.55
CA TYR A 52 -22.90 4.93 -14.76
C TYR A 52 -21.55 5.00 -15.47
N GLU A 53 -21.19 3.88 -16.09
CA GLU A 53 -20.05 3.78 -16.98
C GLU A 53 -20.43 4.26 -18.38
N GLU A 54 -19.71 5.24 -18.94
CA GLU A 54 -19.82 5.65 -20.34
C GLU A 54 -18.69 5.01 -21.15
N SER A 55 -19.06 4.11 -22.07
CA SER A 55 -18.13 3.55 -23.04
C SER A 55 -18.14 4.39 -24.31
N HIS A 56 -16.96 4.82 -24.77
CA HIS A 56 -16.81 5.64 -25.99
C HIS A 56 -17.22 4.92 -27.29
N HIS A 57 -17.53 3.62 -27.24
CA HIS A 57 -17.73 2.81 -28.44
C HIS A 57 -19.08 2.07 -28.57
N ASP A 58 -20.01 2.16 -27.61
CA ASP A 58 -21.37 1.62 -27.77
C ASP A 58 -22.39 2.34 -26.89
N LEU A 59 -23.64 2.45 -27.37
CA LEU A 59 -24.80 3.14 -26.77
C LEU A 59 -25.36 2.44 -25.51
N GLY A 60 -24.50 2.00 -24.59
CA GLY A 60 -24.88 1.31 -23.36
C GLY A 60 -24.41 2.04 -22.11
N ARG A 61 -25.32 2.68 -21.37
CA ARG A 61 -25.04 3.15 -20.01
C ARG A 61 -25.12 1.96 -19.05
N LYS A 62 -23.99 1.54 -18.47
CA LYS A 62 -23.99 0.49 -17.44
C LYS A 62 -24.11 1.12 -16.06
N LYS A 63 -25.23 0.89 -15.37
CA LYS A 63 -25.44 1.35 -13.99
C LYS A 63 -24.43 0.68 -13.06
N LEU A 64 -23.59 1.48 -12.41
CA LEU A 64 -22.63 1.01 -11.44
C LEU A 64 -23.32 0.84 -10.09
N LYS A 65 -23.07 -0.30 -9.45
CA LYS A 65 -23.49 -0.51 -8.05
C LYS A 65 -22.48 0.20 -7.16
N GLN A 66 -22.96 1.12 -6.33
CA GLN A 66 -22.15 1.67 -5.25
C GLN A 66 -21.85 0.52 -4.28
N ALA A 67 -20.58 0.17 -4.06
CA ALA A 67 -20.29 -0.76 -2.96
C ALA A 67 -20.72 -0.12 -1.65
N GLN A 68 -21.36 -0.92 -0.81
CA GLN A 68 -21.51 -0.59 0.60
C GLN A 68 -20.16 -0.83 1.27
N VAL A 69 -19.19 0.05 1.02
CA VAL A 69 -18.02 0.16 1.87
C VAL A 69 -18.53 0.83 3.14
N SER A 70 -18.76 0.08 4.21
CA SER A 70 -19.03 0.75 5.48
C SER A 70 -17.78 1.54 5.86
N LEU A 71 -17.96 2.66 6.56
CA LEU A 71 -16.87 3.42 7.19
C LEU A 71 -16.00 2.56 8.14
N ASN A 72 -16.42 1.32 8.44
CA ASN A 72 -15.66 0.33 9.20
C ASN A 72 -14.82 -0.62 8.33
N ASP A 73 -15.05 -0.68 7.01
CA ASP A 73 -14.41 -1.65 6.10
C ASP A 73 -13.12 -1.14 5.50
N CYS A 74 -13.07 0.15 5.20
CA CYS A 74 -11.88 0.82 4.77
C CYS A 74 -11.78 2.13 5.55
N LEU A 75 -10.56 2.57 5.82
CA LEU A 75 -10.20 3.77 6.55
C LEU A 75 -9.99 3.62 8.06
N ALA A 76 -8.74 3.29 8.37
CA ALA A 76 -8.04 4.00 9.43
C ALA A 76 -8.20 5.55 9.38
N CYS A 77 -8.75 6.14 8.31
CA CYS A 77 -9.05 7.55 8.21
C CYS A 77 -10.45 7.96 8.72
N SER A 78 -10.44 9.00 9.53
CA SER A 78 -11.48 10.00 9.70
C SER A 78 -11.97 10.63 8.35
N GLY A 79 -12.73 9.89 7.52
CA GLY A 79 -13.45 10.44 6.36
C GLY A 79 -12.60 10.85 5.15
N CYS A 80 -11.50 10.15 4.84
CA CYS A 80 -10.61 10.50 3.71
C CYS A 80 -11.07 9.97 2.35
N ILE A 81 -11.98 9.01 2.27
CA ILE A 81 -12.46 8.47 0.98
C ILE A 81 -13.66 9.29 0.53
N THR A 82 -13.59 9.74 -0.70
CA THR A 82 -14.68 10.40 -1.43
C THR A 82 -15.63 9.36 -2.04
N SER A 83 -16.82 9.78 -2.42
CA SER A 83 -17.79 8.91 -3.09
C SER A 83 -17.21 8.29 -4.38
N ALA A 84 -16.45 9.07 -5.17
CA ALA A 84 -15.77 8.60 -6.37
C ALA A 84 -14.73 7.52 -6.08
N GLU A 85 -13.96 7.66 -5.00
CA GLU A 85 -12.97 6.66 -4.59
C GLU A 85 -13.61 5.37 -4.07
N SER A 86 -14.77 5.44 -3.43
CA SER A 86 -15.56 4.23 -3.13
C SER A 86 -15.96 3.49 -4.39
N VAL A 87 -16.29 4.20 -5.49
CA VAL A 87 -16.54 3.57 -6.79
C VAL A 87 -15.26 2.91 -7.34
N LEU A 88 -14.10 3.59 -7.30
CA LEU A 88 -12.82 3.01 -7.72
C LEU A 88 -12.47 1.71 -6.98
N ILE A 89 -12.75 1.67 -5.67
CA ILE A 89 -12.60 0.46 -4.84
C ILE A 89 -13.57 -0.63 -5.29
N SER A 90 -14.80 -0.27 -5.63
CA SER A 90 -15.86 -1.21 -6.04
C SER A 90 -15.61 -1.84 -7.39
N MET A 91 -15.00 -1.08 -8.32
CA MET A 91 -14.68 -1.54 -9.68
C MET A 91 -13.55 -2.59 -9.71
N GLN A 92 -12.85 -2.77 -8.60
CA GLN A 92 -11.85 -3.82 -8.45
C GLN A 92 -12.39 -4.85 -7.46
N SER A 93 -12.73 -6.05 -7.94
CA SER A 93 -13.34 -7.09 -7.10
C SER A 93 -13.07 -8.48 -7.67
N HIS A 94 -13.40 -9.51 -6.90
CA HIS A 94 -13.35 -10.88 -7.38
C HIS A 94 -14.32 -11.13 -8.55
N GLU A 95 -15.46 -10.44 -8.58
CA GLU A 95 -16.40 -10.48 -9.71
C GLU A 95 -15.78 -9.93 -11.01
N GLU A 96 -15.03 -8.83 -10.92
CA GLU A 96 -14.35 -8.28 -12.10
C GLU A 96 -13.23 -9.20 -12.60
N VAL A 97 -12.51 -9.86 -11.68
CA VAL A 97 -11.52 -10.88 -12.06
C VAL A 97 -12.19 -12.06 -12.77
N LEU A 98 -13.30 -12.59 -12.24
CA LEU A 98 -14.06 -13.67 -12.88
C LEU A 98 -14.55 -13.25 -14.26
N LYS A 99 -15.13 -12.06 -14.38
CA LYS A 99 -15.57 -11.51 -15.66
C LYS A 99 -14.42 -11.35 -16.66
N ALA A 100 -13.25 -10.88 -16.22
CA ALA A 100 -12.07 -10.78 -17.06
C ALA A 100 -11.59 -12.15 -17.54
N VAL A 101 -11.61 -13.17 -16.68
CA VAL A 101 -11.26 -14.56 -17.03
C VAL A 101 -12.27 -15.15 -18.02
N GLU A 102 -13.57 -15.02 -17.75
CA GLU A 102 -14.65 -15.55 -18.60
C GLU A 102 -14.70 -14.90 -19.98
N SER A 103 -14.39 -13.61 -20.07
CA SER A 103 -14.34 -12.86 -21.33
C SER A 103 -13.01 -12.97 -22.08
N ASN A 104 -12.01 -13.64 -21.49
CA ASN A 104 -10.71 -13.80 -22.12
C ASN A 104 -10.84 -14.69 -23.37
N PRO A 105 -10.49 -14.22 -24.58
CA PRO A 105 -10.58 -15.03 -25.77
C PRO A 105 -9.56 -16.19 -25.73
N GLY A 106 -9.72 -17.18 -26.62
CA GLY A 106 -8.84 -18.35 -26.64
C GLY A 106 -7.35 -18.00 -26.86
N PRO A 107 -6.40 -18.87 -26.49
CA PRO A 107 -4.95 -18.56 -26.45
C PRO A 107 -4.31 -18.10 -27.77
N LEU A 108 -4.94 -18.39 -28.91
CA LEU A 108 -4.47 -17.98 -30.24
C LEU A 108 -5.00 -16.61 -30.68
N HIS A 109 -5.91 -16.02 -29.91
CA HIS A 109 -6.49 -14.71 -30.22
C HIS A 109 -5.52 -13.59 -29.87
N PRO A 110 -5.37 -12.54 -30.71
CA PRO A 110 -4.44 -11.43 -30.45
C PRO A 110 -4.73 -10.69 -29.13
N ASP A 111 -6.00 -10.61 -28.73
CA ASP A 111 -6.42 -9.97 -27.48
C ASP A 111 -6.36 -10.88 -26.24
N HIS A 112 -5.87 -12.12 -26.38
CA HIS A 112 -5.74 -13.05 -25.26
C HIS A 112 -4.83 -12.47 -24.16
N LYS A 113 -5.34 -12.45 -22.94
CA LYS A 113 -4.62 -11.95 -21.77
C LYS A 113 -3.96 -13.09 -21.00
N THR A 114 -2.75 -12.84 -20.55
CA THR A 114 -2.00 -13.70 -19.63
C THR A 114 -2.29 -13.27 -18.21
N PHE A 115 -2.95 -14.13 -17.44
CA PHE A 115 -3.33 -13.82 -16.06
C PHE A 115 -2.20 -14.13 -15.10
N VAL A 116 -1.83 -13.16 -14.27
CA VAL A 116 -0.77 -13.24 -13.26
C VAL A 116 -1.32 -12.82 -11.92
N MET A 117 -1.08 -13.61 -10.86
CA MET A 117 -1.51 -13.28 -9.49
C MET A 117 -0.29 -13.05 -8.60
N SER A 118 -0.27 -11.95 -7.82
CA SER A 118 0.77 -11.69 -6.83
C SER A 118 0.17 -11.51 -5.43
N VAL A 119 0.56 -12.35 -4.48
CA VAL A 119 -0.07 -12.43 -3.15
C VAL A 119 0.81 -11.80 -2.07
N ALA A 120 0.24 -10.95 -1.23
CA ALA A 120 0.95 -10.41 -0.08
C ALA A 120 1.20 -11.50 0.99
N PRO A 121 2.39 -11.56 1.63
CA PRO A 121 2.67 -12.59 2.63
C PRO A 121 1.75 -12.49 3.86
N GLN A 122 1.20 -11.30 4.15
CA GLN A 122 0.20 -11.12 5.21
C GLN A 122 -1.15 -11.75 4.86
N CYS A 123 -1.51 -11.82 3.58
CA CYS A 123 -2.70 -12.54 3.11
C CYS A 123 -2.49 -14.04 3.28
N LEU A 124 -1.32 -14.56 2.90
CA LEU A 124 -0.97 -15.98 3.09
C LEU A 124 -1.02 -16.38 4.57
N ALA A 125 -0.46 -15.57 5.46
CA ALA A 125 -0.52 -15.79 6.90
C ALA A 125 -1.95 -15.71 7.45
N SER A 126 -2.77 -14.77 6.96
CA SER A 126 -4.18 -14.66 7.35
C SER A 126 -5.02 -15.85 6.90
N LEU A 127 -4.79 -16.34 5.67
CA LEU A 127 -5.45 -17.52 5.14
C LEU A 127 -5.04 -18.78 5.91
N ALA A 128 -3.76 -18.94 6.23
CA ALA A 128 -3.28 -20.02 7.10
C ALA A 128 -3.97 -19.98 8.48
N ALA A 129 -4.00 -18.81 9.13
CA ALA A 129 -4.65 -18.61 10.43
C ALA A 129 -6.14 -19.00 10.41
N SER A 130 -6.82 -18.82 9.27
CA SER A 130 -8.25 -19.15 9.14
C SER A 130 -8.55 -20.66 9.10
N ILE A 131 -7.59 -21.47 8.64
CA ILE A 131 -7.79 -22.92 8.49
C ILE A 131 -7.17 -23.73 9.62
N SER A 132 -5.94 -23.41 10.03
CA SER A 132 -5.21 -24.15 11.06
C SER A 132 -3.97 -23.36 11.52
N PRO A 133 -3.68 -23.30 12.83
CA PRO A 133 -2.43 -22.76 13.34
C PRO A 133 -1.16 -23.47 12.84
N SER A 134 -1.28 -24.71 12.33
CA SER A 134 -0.17 -25.48 11.79
C SER A 134 0.12 -25.23 10.31
N ALA A 135 -0.77 -24.54 9.59
CA ALA A 135 -0.57 -24.25 8.18
C ALA A 135 0.50 -23.16 8.02
N THR A 136 1.41 -23.37 7.06
CA THR A 136 2.48 -22.41 6.76
C THR A 136 2.11 -21.52 5.57
N PRO A 137 2.64 -20.29 5.49
CA PRO A 137 2.46 -19.44 4.30
C PRO A 137 2.88 -20.11 2.99
N GLN A 138 3.87 -21.02 3.02
CA GLN A 138 4.31 -21.79 1.86
C GLN A 138 3.24 -22.78 1.37
N GLN A 139 2.63 -23.55 2.28
CA GLN A 139 1.54 -24.44 1.90
C GLN A 139 0.36 -23.65 1.33
N ILE A 140 0.01 -22.52 1.96
CA ILE A 140 -1.05 -21.66 1.45
C ILE A 140 -0.73 -21.10 0.07
N LEU A 141 0.50 -20.65 -0.18
CA LEU A 141 0.91 -20.15 -1.49
C LEU A 141 0.68 -21.23 -2.57
N ARG A 142 1.04 -22.49 -2.28
CA ARG A 142 0.82 -23.61 -3.20
C ARG A 142 -0.65 -23.93 -3.43
N ARG A 143 -1.49 -23.84 -2.39
CA ARG A 143 -2.94 -24.01 -2.53
C ARG A 143 -3.57 -22.89 -3.34
N VAL A 144 -3.14 -21.64 -3.15
CA VAL A 144 -3.57 -20.49 -3.96
C VAL A 144 -3.11 -20.63 -5.41
N GLU A 145 -1.87 -21.07 -5.63
CA GLU A 145 -1.34 -21.36 -6.97
C GLU A 145 -2.15 -22.45 -7.68
N ALA A 146 -2.45 -23.55 -7.00
CA ALA A 146 -3.27 -24.63 -7.54
C ALA A 146 -4.70 -24.16 -7.86
N PHE A 147 -5.31 -23.36 -6.98
CA PHE A 147 -6.61 -22.75 -7.22
C PHE A 147 -6.59 -21.84 -8.46
N ALA A 148 -5.69 -20.86 -8.48
CA ALA A 148 -5.63 -19.87 -9.54
C ALA A 148 -5.31 -20.52 -10.90
N SER A 149 -4.43 -21.52 -10.92
CA SER A 149 -4.05 -22.21 -12.17
C SER A 149 -5.13 -23.17 -12.64
N ASN A 150 -5.59 -24.08 -11.77
CA ASN A 150 -6.49 -25.17 -12.16
C ASN A 150 -7.95 -24.73 -12.31
N THR A 151 -8.38 -23.72 -11.55
CA THR A 151 -9.76 -23.25 -11.54
C THR A 151 -9.95 -21.99 -12.39
N LEU A 152 -9.01 -21.04 -12.34
CA LEU A 152 -9.14 -19.74 -13.01
C LEU A 152 -8.26 -19.59 -14.26
N GLY A 153 -7.36 -20.54 -14.54
CA GLY A 153 -6.47 -20.48 -15.72
C GLY A 153 -5.34 -19.45 -15.63
N PHE A 154 -4.95 -19.02 -14.42
CA PHE A 154 -3.81 -18.12 -14.24
C PHE A 154 -2.52 -18.82 -14.67
N SER A 155 -1.67 -18.10 -15.41
CA SER A 155 -0.41 -18.65 -15.91
C SER A 155 0.71 -18.63 -14.87
N HIS A 156 0.69 -17.61 -14.00
CA HIS A 156 1.73 -17.43 -12.98
C HIS A 156 1.14 -16.92 -11.67
N VAL A 157 1.63 -17.48 -10.56
CA VAL A 157 1.32 -17.01 -9.20
C VAL A 157 2.62 -16.78 -8.44
N TYR A 158 2.75 -15.62 -7.83
CA TYR A 158 3.91 -15.20 -7.05
C TYR A 158 3.47 -14.68 -5.69
N ASP A 159 4.40 -14.59 -4.75
CA ASP A 159 4.26 -13.72 -3.59
C ASP A 159 5.04 -12.41 -3.79
N THR A 160 4.72 -11.38 -2.99
CA THR A 160 5.30 -10.04 -3.14
C THR A 160 6.58 -9.80 -2.32
N THR A 161 7.16 -10.82 -1.67
CA THR A 161 8.34 -10.64 -0.81
C THR A 161 9.60 -10.27 -1.60
N PHE A 162 9.78 -10.78 -2.81
CA PHE A 162 10.90 -10.35 -3.66
C PHE A 162 10.73 -8.91 -4.15
N ALA A 163 9.51 -8.51 -4.54
CA ALA A 163 9.21 -7.11 -4.86
C ALA A 163 9.45 -6.19 -3.64
N ARG A 164 9.13 -6.66 -2.42
CA ARG A 164 9.48 -5.97 -1.19
C ARG A 164 10.99 -5.86 -1.01
N HIS A 165 11.74 -6.91 -1.30
CA HIS A 165 13.20 -6.88 -1.20
C HIS A 165 13.79 -5.78 -2.08
N ILE A 166 13.37 -5.68 -3.35
CA ILE A 166 13.76 -4.58 -4.24
C ILE A 166 13.31 -3.22 -3.68
N ALA A 167 12.07 -3.11 -3.20
CA ALA A 167 11.58 -1.87 -2.59
C ALA A 167 12.44 -1.44 -1.40
N LEU A 168 12.92 -2.36 -0.56
CA LEU A 168 13.78 -2.05 0.58
C LEU A 168 15.18 -1.61 0.17
N LEU A 169 15.75 -2.22 -0.87
CA LEU A 169 17.03 -1.81 -1.45
C LEU A 169 16.93 -0.38 -2.00
N GLU A 170 15.88 -0.09 -2.76
CA GLU A 170 15.62 1.23 -3.31
C GLU A 170 15.33 2.27 -2.23
N HIS A 171 14.56 1.91 -1.21
CA HIS A 171 14.24 2.78 -0.08
C HIS A 171 15.47 3.15 0.74
N THR A 172 16.37 2.19 0.94
CA THR A 172 17.65 2.41 1.60
C THR A 172 18.52 3.35 0.78
N ARG A 173 18.59 3.14 -0.54
CA ARG A 173 19.33 4.02 -1.45
C ARG A 173 18.78 5.45 -1.41
N GLU A 174 17.47 5.62 -1.50
CA GLU A 174 16.81 6.93 -1.40
C GLU A 174 17.13 7.65 -0.08
N PHE A 175 17.10 6.93 1.05
CA PHE A 175 17.43 7.51 2.35
C PHE A 175 18.85 8.09 2.37
N PHE A 176 19.84 7.33 1.89
CA PHE A 176 21.22 7.79 1.87
C PHE A 176 21.47 8.90 0.85
N GLU A 177 20.78 8.89 -0.30
CA GLU A 177 20.78 10.01 -1.24
C GLU A 177 20.28 11.30 -0.57
N ARG A 178 19.18 11.24 0.19
CA ARG A 178 18.65 12.39 0.95
C ARG A 178 19.61 12.83 2.06
N LYS A 179 20.20 11.89 2.79
CA LYS A 179 21.15 12.17 3.88
C LYS A 179 22.45 12.80 3.38
N ALA A 180 22.87 12.47 2.16
CA ALA A 180 24.04 13.06 1.51
C ALA A 180 23.77 14.40 0.83
N ALA A 181 22.50 14.75 0.58
CA ALA A 181 22.13 16.00 -0.09
C ALA A 181 22.51 17.22 0.79
N PRO A 182 23.06 18.30 0.19
CA PRO A 182 23.41 19.50 0.93
C PRO A 182 22.15 20.20 1.45
N ALA A 183 22.17 20.68 2.70
CA ALA A 183 21.02 21.34 3.35
C ALA A 183 20.42 22.51 2.55
N SER A 184 21.17 23.13 1.63
CA SER A 184 20.68 24.18 0.73
C SER A 184 19.76 23.69 -0.40
N SER A 185 19.61 22.39 -0.62
CA SER A 185 18.64 21.84 -1.59
C SER A 185 17.21 21.81 -1.04
N ASP A 186 17.02 22.06 0.25
CA ASP A 186 15.72 22.02 0.91
C ASP A 186 14.78 23.16 0.47
N ASP A 187 15.31 24.28 -0.02
CA ASP A 187 14.52 25.47 -0.41
C ASP A 187 13.94 25.44 -1.83
N LYS A 188 14.21 24.39 -2.62
CA LYS A 188 13.56 24.22 -3.92
C LYS A 188 12.12 23.68 -3.75
N PRO A 189 11.11 24.25 -4.44
CA PRO A 189 9.79 23.64 -4.51
C PRO A 189 9.90 22.20 -5.03
N GLY A 190 9.41 21.22 -4.25
CA GLY A 190 9.53 19.79 -4.58
C GLY A 190 10.82 19.09 -4.11
N GLY A 191 11.67 19.76 -3.32
CA GLY A 191 12.86 19.15 -2.71
C GLY A 191 12.51 18.07 -1.68
N THR A 192 13.27 16.98 -1.66
CA THR A 192 13.14 15.87 -0.69
C THR A 192 13.82 16.23 0.63
N ARG A 193 13.11 16.14 1.75
CA ARG A 193 13.62 16.54 3.08
C ARG A 193 13.73 15.36 4.05
N LEU A 194 14.51 15.56 5.13
CA LEU A 194 14.49 14.70 6.32
C LEU A 194 13.60 15.31 7.43
N PRO A 195 12.90 14.49 8.24
CA PRO A 195 12.90 13.03 8.23
C PRO A 195 12.27 12.45 6.96
N MET A 196 12.84 11.37 6.44
CA MET A 196 12.15 10.60 5.40
C MET A 196 11.04 9.75 6.05
N ILE A 197 9.84 9.78 5.50
CA ILE A 197 8.68 9.06 6.02
C ILE A 197 8.26 7.99 5.02
N ALA A 198 8.01 6.76 5.49
CA ALA A 198 7.55 5.67 4.63
C ALA A 198 6.27 6.04 3.85
N SER A 199 6.16 5.56 2.62
CA SER A 199 5.01 5.78 1.73
C SER A 199 4.31 4.49 1.29
N ALA A 200 4.82 3.32 1.69
CA ALA A 200 4.27 2.02 1.27
C ALA A 200 2.83 1.76 1.76
N CYS A 201 2.37 2.53 2.76
CA CYS A 201 1.01 2.50 3.28
C CYS A 201 0.12 3.51 2.53
N PRO A 202 -0.77 3.07 1.62
CA PRO A 202 -1.59 3.99 0.82
C PRO A 202 -2.58 4.80 1.65
N GLY A 203 -3.09 4.27 2.77
CA GLY A 203 -3.95 5.04 3.69
C GLY A 203 -3.24 6.23 4.34
N TRP A 204 -1.93 6.13 4.60
CA TRP A 204 -1.11 7.26 5.05
C TRP A 204 -0.88 8.27 3.93
N VAL A 205 -0.54 7.80 2.73
CA VAL A 205 -0.33 8.66 1.56
C VAL A 205 -1.59 9.47 1.25
N CYS A 206 -2.76 8.82 1.20
CA CYS A 206 -4.04 9.50 0.98
C CYS A 206 -4.33 10.55 2.05
N TYR A 207 -4.01 10.26 3.32
CA TYR A 207 -4.18 11.22 4.41
C TYR A 207 -3.25 12.44 4.25
N VAL A 208 -2.00 12.23 3.85
CA VAL A 208 -1.06 13.32 3.57
C VAL A 208 -1.52 14.15 2.38
N GLU A 209 -1.82 13.54 1.23
CA GLU A 209 -2.18 14.26 0.01
C GLU A 209 -3.44 15.13 0.17
N LYS A 210 -4.38 14.70 1.02
CA LYS A 210 -5.65 15.42 1.23
C LYS A 210 -5.67 16.36 2.43
N ALA A 211 -5.08 15.95 3.54
CA ALA A 211 -5.20 16.68 4.80
C ALA A 211 -3.94 17.45 5.19
N HIS A 212 -2.77 16.98 4.74
CA HIS A 212 -1.47 17.52 5.14
C HIS A 212 -0.49 17.58 3.96
N PRO A 213 -0.81 18.26 2.85
CA PRO A 213 0.06 18.33 1.68
C PRO A 213 1.45 18.90 2.00
N GLU A 214 1.58 19.67 3.08
CA GLU A 214 2.85 20.15 3.62
C GLU A 214 3.82 19.01 4.03
N MET A 215 3.31 17.79 4.20
CA MET A 215 4.09 16.60 4.55
C MET A 215 4.63 15.84 3.33
N ILE A 216 4.16 16.14 2.12
CA ILE A 216 4.58 15.48 0.87
C ILE A 216 6.11 15.46 0.67
N PRO A 217 6.87 16.55 0.92
CA PRO A 217 8.33 16.56 0.76
C PRO A 217 9.08 15.51 1.61
N PHE A 218 8.47 15.06 2.70
CA PHE A 218 9.05 14.07 3.61
C PHE A 218 8.73 12.64 3.19
N LEU A 219 7.71 12.40 2.35
CA LEU A 219 7.37 11.07 1.87
C LEU A 219 8.50 10.46 1.03
N SER A 220 8.87 9.22 1.31
CA SER A 220 9.74 8.41 0.46
C SER A 220 9.08 8.22 -0.90
N ARG A 221 9.82 8.46 -1.98
CA ARG A 221 9.37 8.28 -3.35
C ARG A 221 9.41 6.83 -3.79
N THR A 222 10.03 5.94 -3.04
CA THR A 222 10.08 4.52 -3.37
C THR A 222 8.69 3.93 -3.56
N LYS A 223 8.46 3.23 -4.68
CA LYS A 223 7.20 2.52 -4.96
C LYS A 223 6.93 1.46 -3.89
N SER A 224 5.66 1.21 -3.58
CA SER A 224 5.30 0.12 -2.66
C SER A 224 5.57 -1.26 -3.28
N PRO A 225 5.65 -2.34 -2.48
CA PRO A 225 5.91 -3.68 -3.02
C PRO A 225 4.87 -4.14 -4.04
N GLN A 226 3.62 -3.65 -3.94
CA GLN A 226 2.58 -3.88 -4.95
C GLN A 226 3.00 -3.32 -6.32
N GLN A 227 3.45 -2.07 -6.34
CA GLN A 227 3.77 -1.37 -7.59
C GLN A 227 5.14 -1.79 -8.12
N VAL A 228 6.11 -2.08 -7.25
CA VAL A 228 7.35 -2.73 -7.66
C VAL A 228 7.07 -4.09 -8.32
N MET A 229 6.14 -4.88 -7.76
CA MET A 229 5.74 -6.14 -8.39
C MET A 229 5.08 -5.92 -9.75
N GLY A 230 4.27 -4.87 -9.90
CA GLY A 230 3.72 -4.46 -11.19
C GLY A 230 4.81 -4.16 -12.23
N THR A 231 5.83 -3.39 -11.85
CA THR A 231 7.01 -3.15 -12.70
C THR A 231 7.73 -4.45 -13.04
N LEU A 232 7.95 -5.37 -12.09
CA LEU A 232 8.57 -6.66 -12.38
C LEU A 232 7.76 -7.49 -13.39
N VAL A 233 6.44 -7.56 -13.21
CA VAL A 233 5.53 -8.34 -14.08
C VAL A 233 5.45 -7.73 -15.48
N LYS A 234 5.23 -6.42 -15.57
CA LYS A 234 4.91 -5.73 -16.83
C LYS A 234 6.16 -5.36 -17.64
N GLU A 235 7.30 -5.14 -17.01
CA GLU A 235 8.54 -4.74 -17.70
C GLU A 235 9.53 -5.88 -17.83
N TRP A 236 9.83 -6.59 -16.73
CA TRP A 236 10.91 -7.58 -16.73
C TRP A 236 10.45 -8.98 -17.13
N LEU A 237 9.40 -9.51 -16.49
CA LEU A 237 8.85 -10.82 -16.79
C LEU A 237 8.15 -10.85 -18.16
N ALA A 238 7.41 -9.80 -18.51
CA ALA A 238 6.77 -9.67 -19.82
C ALA A 238 7.76 -9.89 -20.98
N ARG A 239 8.93 -9.23 -20.93
CA ARG A 239 10.00 -9.39 -21.92
C ARG A 239 10.53 -10.83 -21.97
N ARG A 240 10.69 -11.47 -20.81
CA ARG A 240 11.15 -12.87 -20.71
C ARG A 240 10.13 -13.87 -21.24
N TRP A 241 8.84 -13.58 -21.11
CA TRP A 241 7.77 -14.37 -21.72
C TRP A 241 7.53 -14.07 -23.19
N GLY A 242 8.23 -13.08 -23.76
CA GLY A 242 7.99 -12.60 -25.12
C GLY A 242 6.59 -12.01 -25.31
N LYS A 243 6.00 -11.45 -24.24
CA LYS A 243 4.64 -10.90 -24.26
C LYS A 243 4.66 -9.38 -24.09
N PRO A 244 3.81 -8.63 -24.81
CA PRO A 244 3.66 -7.21 -24.57
C PRO A 244 3.00 -6.96 -23.22
N ALA A 245 3.41 -5.91 -22.51
CA ALA A 245 2.95 -5.62 -21.15
C ALA A 245 1.43 -5.49 -21.03
N ASN A 246 0.77 -4.88 -22.03
CA ASN A 246 -0.69 -4.72 -22.09
C ASN A 246 -1.45 -6.04 -22.36
N SER A 247 -0.78 -7.13 -22.73
CA SER A 247 -1.38 -8.47 -22.85
C SER A 247 -1.34 -9.25 -21.53
N ILE A 248 -0.77 -8.69 -20.47
CA ILE A 248 -0.77 -9.31 -19.15
C ILE A 248 -1.90 -8.68 -18.34
N TYR A 249 -2.70 -9.47 -17.66
CA TYR A 249 -3.67 -9.01 -16.67
C TYR A 249 -3.16 -9.39 -15.27
N HIS A 250 -2.63 -8.40 -14.56
CA HIS A 250 -1.96 -8.56 -13.27
C HIS A 250 -2.93 -8.27 -12.12
N VAL A 251 -3.25 -9.32 -11.38
CA VAL A 251 -4.06 -9.27 -10.17
C VAL A 251 -3.15 -9.33 -8.95
N THR A 252 -3.38 -8.45 -7.97
CA THR A 252 -2.69 -8.56 -6.67
C THR A 252 -3.67 -8.86 -5.55
N VAL A 253 -3.20 -9.60 -4.54
CA VAL A 253 -3.99 -9.93 -3.35
C VAL A 253 -3.34 -9.27 -2.15
N MET A 254 -4.08 -8.37 -1.50
CA MET A 254 -3.54 -7.44 -0.51
C MET A 254 -4.39 -7.41 0.77
N PRO A 255 -3.79 -7.18 1.96
CA PRO A 255 -4.53 -7.15 3.22
C PRO A 255 -5.26 -5.80 3.43
N CYS A 256 -5.49 -5.00 2.38
CA CYS A 256 -5.87 -3.61 2.49
C CYS A 256 -6.73 -3.15 1.31
N TYR A 257 -7.83 -2.44 1.58
CA TYR A 257 -8.65 -1.82 0.53
C TYR A 257 -7.99 -0.58 -0.10
N ASP A 258 -7.19 0.19 0.65
CA ASP A 258 -6.50 1.37 0.11
C ASP A 258 -5.48 0.98 -0.99
N LYS A 259 -5.06 -0.28 -1.05
CA LYS A 259 -4.24 -0.82 -2.15
C LYS A 259 -4.97 -0.82 -3.49
N LYS A 260 -6.30 -0.92 -3.48
CA LYS A 260 -7.15 -0.75 -4.68
C LYS A 260 -7.05 0.69 -5.19
N LEU A 261 -7.15 1.68 -4.30
CA LEU A 261 -6.95 3.09 -4.65
C LEU A 261 -5.55 3.35 -5.18
N GLU A 262 -4.54 2.76 -4.55
CA GLU A 262 -3.16 2.85 -5.03
C GLU A 262 -3.03 2.33 -6.47
N ALA A 263 -3.62 1.19 -6.82
CA ALA A 263 -3.59 0.66 -8.19
C ALA A 263 -4.34 1.54 -9.21
N SER A 264 -5.37 2.26 -8.78
CA SER A 264 -6.14 3.17 -9.64
C SER A 264 -5.44 4.49 -9.93
N ARG A 265 -4.38 4.86 -9.20
CA ARG A 265 -3.67 6.14 -9.41
C ARG A 265 -3.12 6.22 -10.83
N GLN A 266 -3.18 7.43 -11.42
CA GLN A 266 -2.63 7.68 -12.75
C GLN A 266 -1.10 7.58 -12.76
N ASP A 267 -0.44 7.78 -11.62
CA ASP A 267 1.01 7.63 -11.46
C ASP A 267 1.54 6.21 -11.78
N PHE A 268 0.65 5.21 -11.79
CA PHE A 268 0.97 3.82 -12.10
C PHE A 268 0.34 3.32 -13.41
N TYR A 269 -0.14 4.25 -14.24
CA TYR A 269 -0.45 3.99 -15.64
C TYR A 269 0.75 4.39 -16.50
N ASN A 270 1.22 3.47 -17.35
CA ASN A 270 2.29 3.74 -18.30
C ASN A 270 1.68 3.95 -19.69
N ASP A 271 1.73 5.19 -20.19
CA ASP A 271 1.16 5.54 -21.50
C ASP A 271 1.85 4.79 -22.66
N ILE A 272 3.17 4.63 -22.59
CA ILE A 272 3.98 3.95 -23.61
C ILE A 272 3.59 2.48 -23.71
N LEU A 273 3.42 1.82 -22.57
CA LEU A 273 3.01 0.43 -22.51
C LEU A 273 1.48 0.25 -22.61
N SER A 274 0.72 1.35 -22.52
CA SER A 274 -0.74 1.37 -22.48
C SER A 274 -1.33 0.39 -21.46
N THR A 275 -0.72 0.32 -20.27
CA THR A 275 -1.13 -0.60 -19.19
C THR A 275 -0.83 0.00 -17.83
N ARG A 276 -1.55 -0.49 -16.81
CA ARG A 276 -1.24 -0.26 -15.41
C ARG A 276 -0.18 -1.24 -14.92
N ASP A 277 0.53 -0.84 -13.87
CA ASP A 277 1.39 -1.74 -13.08
C ASP A 277 0.54 -2.89 -12.47
N VAL A 278 -0.68 -2.59 -11.99
CA VAL A 278 -1.65 -3.55 -11.44
C VAL A 278 -3.03 -3.28 -12.03
N ASP A 279 -3.66 -4.31 -12.59
CA ASP A 279 -4.96 -4.19 -13.27
C ASP A 279 -6.14 -4.36 -12.31
N CYS A 280 -6.01 -5.25 -11.32
CA CYS A 280 -7.03 -5.45 -10.29
C CYS A 280 -6.41 -5.84 -8.95
N VAL A 281 -6.99 -5.36 -7.86
CA VAL A 281 -6.58 -5.69 -6.50
C VAL A 281 -7.73 -6.40 -5.78
N LEU A 282 -7.45 -7.60 -5.28
CA LEU A 282 -8.32 -8.35 -4.38
C LEU A 282 -7.86 -8.17 -2.94
N THR A 283 -8.79 -8.13 -2.01
CA THR A 283 -8.48 -8.27 -0.58
C THR A 283 -8.31 -9.74 -0.18
N THR A 284 -7.72 -9.99 0.99
CA THR A 284 -7.65 -11.36 1.55
C THR A 284 -9.05 -11.98 1.66
N ALA A 285 -10.03 -11.20 2.11
CA ALA A 285 -11.42 -11.65 2.22
C ALA A 285 -12.05 -11.95 0.85
N GLU A 286 -11.80 -11.11 -0.17
CA GLU A 286 -12.31 -11.38 -1.52
C GLU A 286 -11.68 -12.61 -2.16
N LEU A 287 -10.41 -12.89 -1.90
CA LEU A 287 -9.78 -14.13 -2.37
C LEU A 287 -10.38 -15.37 -1.69
N GLU A 288 -10.70 -15.30 -0.39
CA GLU A 288 -11.37 -16.39 0.33
C GLU A 288 -12.77 -16.65 -0.23
N ILE A 289 -13.57 -15.60 -0.46
CA ILE A 289 -14.89 -15.69 -1.10
C ILE A 289 -14.75 -16.29 -2.50
N LEU A 290 -13.79 -15.81 -3.31
CA LEU A 290 -13.54 -16.30 -4.65
C LEU A 290 -13.22 -17.80 -4.67
N MET A 291 -12.40 -18.28 -3.74
CA MET A 291 -12.12 -19.71 -3.58
C MET A 291 -13.38 -20.49 -3.21
N ARG A 292 -14.11 -20.03 -2.18
CA ARG A 292 -15.29 -20.71 -1.66
C ARG A 292 -16.41 -20.81 -2.70
N ASP A 293 -16.67 -19.73 -3.43
CA ASP A 293 -17.74 -19.66 -4.43
C ASP A 293 -17.43 -20.54 -5.65
N ASN A 294 -16.15 -20.84 -5.89
CA ASN A 294 -15.70 -21.82 -6.89
C ASN A 294 -15.54 -23.25 -6.31
N GLY A 295 -16.05 -23.51 -5.11
CA GLY A 295 -15.98 -24.82 -4.46
C GLY A 295 -14.57 -25.25 -4.03
N TRP A 296 -13.60 -24.33 -3.98
CA TRP A 296 -12.24 -24.64 -3.56
C TRP A 296 -12.12 -24.72 -2.04
N VAL A 297 -11.68 -25.88 -1.55
CA VAL A 297 -11.52 -26.14 -0.11
C VAL A 297 -10.08 -25.83 0.31
N LEU A 298 -9.84 -24.61 0.79
CA LEU A 298 -8.49 -24.16 1.18
C LEU A 298 -7.85 -25.01 2.28
N SER A 299 -8.63 -25.67 3.14
CA SER A 299 -8.10 -26.56 4.18
C SER A 299 -7.53 -27.88 3.65
N ALA A 300 -7.93 -28.29 2.44
CA ALA A 300 -7.43 -29.50 1.81
C ALA A 300 -6.01 -29.30 1.25
N PRO A 301 -5.07 -30.23 1.48
CA PRO A 301 -3.73 -30.14 0.94
C PRO A 301 -3.69 -30.39 -0.57
N VAL A 302 -2.72 -29.78 -1.25
CA VAL A 302 -2.44 -30.01 -2.68
C VAL A 302 -1.13 -30.77 -2.89
N PRO A 303 -0.97 -31.51 -3.99
CA PRO A 303 0.28 -32.20 -4.30
C PRO A 303 1.48 -31.25 -4.30
N GLY A 304 2.59 -31.65 -3.65
CA GLY A 304 3.83 -30.86 -3.61
C GLY A 304 3.81 -29.64 -2.67
N GLU A 305 2.78 -29.43 -1.83
CA GLU A 305 2.68 -28.22 -1.00
C GLU A 305 3.77 -28.09 0.08
N GLY A 306 4.41 -29.20 0.47
CA GLY A 306 5.51 -29.23 1.43
C GLY A 306 6.90 -29.10 0.79
N GLU A 307 7.00 -29.09 -0.55
CA GLU A 307 8.27 -29.03 -1.25
C GLU A 307 8.78 -27.59 -1.35
N LEU A 308 10.05 -27.38 -0.98
CA LEU A 308 10.73 -26.11 -1.16
C LEU A 308 11.14 -25.95 -2.63
N ARG A 309 10.58 -24.94 -3.31
CA ARG A 309 11.11 -24.50 -4.60
C ARG A 309 12.35 -23.66 -4.33
N LEU A 310 13.52 -24.25 -4.52
CA LEU A 310 14.76 -23.49 -4.46
C LEU A 310 14.88 -22.62 -5.71
N PRO A 311 15.05 -21.30 -5.58
CA PRO A 311 15.27 -20.45 -6.73
C PRO A 311 16.59 -20.82 -7.39
N SER A 312 16.53 -21.28 -8.64
CA SER A 312 17.69 -21.36 -9.52
C SER A 312 17.91 -19.96 -10.10
N ALA A 313 19.14 -19.45 -10.03
CA ALA A 313 19.50 -18.14 -10.56
C ALA A 313 19.36 -18.07 -12.09
N GLU A 314 19.22 -19.22 -12.77
CA GLU A 314 19.22 -19.34 -14.22
C GLU A 314 17.80 -19.39 -14.82
N ASP A 315 16.77 -19.74 -14.03
CA ASP A 315 15.42 -19.99 -14.55
C ASP A 315 14.51 -18.75 -14.60
N GLY A 316 14.99 -17.58 -14.16
CA GLY A 316 14.16 -16.35 -14.13
C GLY A 316 12.98 -16.41 -13.15
N VAL A 317 12.99 -17.36 -12.22
CA VAL A 317 11.98 -17.52 -11.17
C VAL A 317 12.27 -16.55 -10.02
N LEU A 318 11.26 -15.79 -9.61
CA LEU A 318 11.38 -14.88 -8.48
C LEU A 318 11.53 -15.69 -7.17
N PRO A 319 12.49 -15.32 -6.29
CA PRO A 319 12.59 -15.90 -4.95
C PRO A 319 11.28 -15.74 -4.18
N GLU A 320 10.79 -16.84 -3.63
CA GLU A 320 9.56 -16.84 -2.85
C GLU A 320 9.84 -16.69 -1.35
N LEU A 321 8.87 -16.11 -0.63
CA LEU A 321 8.84 -16.00 0.83
C LEU A 321 10.16 -15.47 1.46
N VAL A 322 10.76 -14.45 0.82
CA VAL A 322 11.94 -13.76 1.35
C VAL A 322 11.57 -13.06 2.66
N GLN A 323 12.17 -13.48 3.77
CA GLN A 323 11.83 -13.01 5.12
C GLN A 323 12.72 -11.86 5.60
N HIS A 324 12.24 -10.62 5.52
CA HIS A 324 12.93 -9.45 6.07
C HIS A 324 12.72 -9.32 7.59
N PRO A 325 13.76 -9.04 8.38
CA PRO A 325 13.63 -8.80 9.82
C PRO A 325 12.93 -7.47 10.09
N GLY A 326 12.36 -7.32 11.29
CA GLY A 326 11.89 -6.03 11.80
C GLY A 326 10.38 -5.90 11.94
N SER A 327 9.62 -5.97 10.85
CA SER A 327 8.15 -5.87 10.94
C SER A 327 7.42 -6.66 9.87
N SER A 328 6.26 -7.20 10.24
CA SER A 328 5.30 -7.83 9.33
C SER A 328 4.59 -6.83 8.42
N SER A 329 4.98 -5.55 8.46
CA SER A 329 4.36 -4.45 7.70
C SER A 329 5.30 -3.76 6.71
N GLY A 330 6.51 -4.28 6.51
CA GLY A 330 7.37 -3.81 5.43
C GLY A 330 8.84 -3.71 5.77
N SER A 331 9.23 -3.79 7.06
CA SER A 331 10.65 -3.86 7.48
C SER A 331 11.53 -2.68 7.01
N TYR A 332 10.93 -1.53 6.70
CA TYR A 332 11.63 -0.37 6.15
C TYR A 332 12.57 0.27 7.17
N LEU A 333 12.08 0.51 8.40
CA LEU A 333 12.89 1.03 9.50
C LEU A 333 14.05 0.09 9.82
N GLN A 334 13.79 -1.21 9.89
CA GLN A 334 14.82 -2.20 10.20
C GLN A 334 15.89 -2.26 9.11
N SER A 335 15.51 -2.16 7.83
CA SER A 335 16.47 -2.13 6.72
C SER A 335 17.44 -0.94 6.81
N LEU A 336 16.95 0.22 7.27
CA LEU A 336 17.80 1.37 7.54
C LEU A 336 18.65 1.19 8.80
N ILE A 337 18.10 0.61 9.87
CA ILE A 337 18.86 0.29 11.09
C ILE A 337 20.02 -0.65 10.75
N ASP A 338 19.76 -1.72 10.01
CA ASP A 338 20.77 -2.69 9.58
C ASP A 338 21.82 -2.01 8.70
N SER A 339 21.41 -1.20 7.72
CA SER A 339 22.32 -0.51 6.82
C SER A 339 23.19 0.53 7.51
N VAL A 340 22.65 1.29 8.46
CA VAL A 340 23.43 2.24 9.26
C VAL A 340 24.41 1.49 10.17
N SER A 341 23.95 0.41 10.81
CA SER A 341 24.78 -0.39 11.73
C SER A 341 25.94 -1.07 11.02
N LEU A 342 25.74 -1.56 9.78
CA LEU A 342 26.80 -2.17 8.97
C LEU A 342 27.92 -1.19 8.59
N ASN A 343 27.63 0.10 8.55
CA ASN A 343 28.59 1.16 8.22
C ASN A 343 29.22 1.80 9.47
N ALA A 344 28.79 1.42 10.68
CA ALA A 344 29.29 1.92 11.94
C ALA A 344 30.47 1.10 12.48
N LYS A 345 31.29 1.68 13.37
CA LYS A 345 32.41 0.95 13.99
C LYS A 345 31.91 0.06 15.13
N LEU A 346 31.21 0.65 16.10
CA LEU A 346 30.65 -0.05 17.25
C LEU A 346 29.19 0.41 17.48
N PRO A 347 28.23 -0.04 16.64
CA PRO A 347 26.85 0.40 16.74
C PRO A 347 26.15 -0.17 17.99
N SER A 348 25.46 0.70 18.72
CA SER A 348 24.58 0.35 19.83
C SER A 348 23.18 0.89 19.56
N VAL A 349 22.19 0.00 19.57
CA VAL A 349 20.79 0.30 19.26
C VAL A 349 20.01 0.38 20.55
N SER A 350 19.40 1.54 20.82
CA SER A 350 18.48 1.75 21.94
C SER A 350 17.05 1.92 21.43
N THR A 351 16.11 1.24 22.08
CA THR A 351 14.68 1.24 21.72
C THR A 351 13.85 1.77 22.86
N LYS A 352 12.87 2.62 22.54
CA LYS A 352 11.94 3.19 23.52
C LYS A 352 10.50 3.09 23.02
N THR A 353 9.67 2.36 23.75
CA THR A 353 8.23 2.27 23.48
C THR A 353 7.49 3.52 23.97
N ILE A 354 6.65 4.08 23.12
CA ILE A 354 5.82 5.25 23.39
C ILE A 354 4.36 4.81 23.53
N ARG A 355 3.91 4.60 24.77
CA ARG A 355 2.57 4.10 25.14
C ARG A 355 2.28 2.65 24.72
N THR A 356 2.47 2.29 23.46
CA THR A 356 2.20 0.95 22.91
C THR A 356 3.28 0.54 21.92
N THR A 357 3.37 -0.75 21.60
CA THR A 357 4.30 -1.32 20.60
C THR A 357 4.04 -0.84 19.17
N ASP A 358 2.92 -0.15 18.94
CA ASP A 358 2.63 0.55 17.69
C ASP A 358 3.39 1.88 17.57
N TYR A 359 4.05 2.35 18.63
CA TYR A 359 4.90 3.53 18.57
C TYR A 359 6.21 3.28 19.31
N GLU A 360 7.29 3.11 18.56
CA GLU A 360 8.63 2.82 19.09
C GLU A 360 9.65 3.78 18.47
N GLU A 361 10.52 4.35 19.31
CA GLU A 361 11.64 5.18 18.89
C GLU A 361 12.93 4.38 18.97
N TYR A 362 13.78 4.52 17.96
CA TYR A 362 15.06 3.84 17.85
C TYR A 362 16.17 4.88 17.73
N THR A 363 17.24 4.73 18.51
CA THR A 363 18.43 5.57 18.41
C THR A 363 19.66 4.67 18.29
N ILE A 364 20.41 4.86 17.22
CA ILE A 364 21.70 4.20 16.98
C ILE A 364 22.80 5.17 17.36
N THR A 365 23.68 4.73 18.26
CA THR A 365 24.86 5.47 18.72
C THR A 365 26.11 4.67 18.39
N ASP A 366 27.19 5.33 17.96
CA ASP A 366 28.51 4.69 17.89
C ASP A 366 29.15 4.74 19.28
N GLU A 367 29.40 3.59 19.90
CA GLU A 367 30.00 3.54 21.24
C GLU A 367 31.46 3.98 21.25
N ALA A 368 32.13 4.01 20.08
CA ALA A 368 33.51 4.45 19.98
C ALA A 368 33.69 5.95 20.29
N ASP A 369 32.71 6.78 19.93
CA ASP A 369 32.77 8.25 20.10
C ASP A 369 31.50 8.87 20.74
N GLY A 370 30.48 8.06 21.03
CA GLY A 370 29.21 8.51 21.59
C GLY A 370 28.31 9.26 20.60
N LYS A 371 28.65 9.28 19.31
CA LYS A 371 27.92 10.02 18.28
C LYS A 371 26.64 9.28 17.90
N ILE A 372 25.54 10.03 17.79
CA ILE A 372 24.30 9.49 17.25
C ILE A 372 24.39 9.40 15.73
N LEU A 373 24.21 8.19 15.22
CA LEU A 373 24.30 7.86 13.80
C LEU A 373 22.94 7.95 13.11
N PHE A 374 21.87 7.61 13.84
CA PHE A 374 20.52 7.53 13.31
C PHE A 374 19.45 7.61 14.41
N ARG A 375 18.35 8.29 14.12
CA ARG A 375 17.11 8.31 14.90
C ARG A 375 15.93 7.93 14.02
N GLY A 376 15.33 6.79 14.33
CA GLY A 376 14.16 6.28 13.64
C GLY A 376 12.95 6.21 14.55
N ALA A 377 11.75 6.17 13.97
CA ALA A 377 10.54 5.79 14.68
C ALA A 377 9.66 4.85 13.85
N LYS A 378 9.02 3.91 14.52
CA LYS A 378 7.89 3.13 14.00
C LYS A 378 6.62 3.72 14.58
N CYS A 379 5.63 4.00 13.74
CA CYS A 379 4.41 4.68 14.14
C CYS A 379 3.18 4.14 13.39
N TYR A 380 2.45 3.24 14.02
CA TYR A 380 1.28 2.56 13.47
C TYR A 380 -0.01 3.07 14.11
N GLY A 381 -1.07 3.09 13.33
CA GLY A 381 -2.38 3.56 13.77
C GLY A 381 -2.57 5.07 13.59
N PHE A 382 -3.71 5.47 13.02
CA PHE A 382 -4.02 6.87 12.68
C PHE A 382 -3.89 7.86 13.84
N ARG A 383 -4.23 7.46 15.07
CA ARG A 383 -4.06 8.29 16.26
C ARG A 383 -2.59 8.67 16.49
N ASN A 384 -1.67 7.76 16.19
CA ASN A 384 -0.24 8.01 16.30
C ASN A 384 0.27 8.81 15.10
N LEU A 385 -0.25 8.57 13.89
CA LEU A 385 0.08 9.36 12.68
C LEU A 385 -0.18 10.86 12.87
N GLN A 386 -1.31 11.21 13.49
CA GLN A 386 -1.60 12.62 13.84
C GLN A 386 -0.55 13.24 14.76
N ASN A 387 0.12 12.45 15.61
CA ASN A 387 1.19 12.95 16.47
C ASN A 387 2.49 13.14 15.68
N ILE A 388 2.79 12.25 14.72
CA ILE A 388 3.94 12.38 13.83
C ILE A 388 3.82 13.63 12.96
N VAL A 389 2.66 13.88 12.34
CA VAL A 389 2.44 15.11 11.54
C VAL A 389 2.75 16.36 12.37
N ARG A 390 2.22 16.45 13.60
CA ARG A 390 2.46 17.59 14.49
C ARG A 390 3.93 17.71 14.93
N LYS A 391 4.60 16.58 15.17
CA LYS A 391 6.00 16.54 15.61
C LYS A 391 6.93 16.93 14.47
N VAL A 392 6.85 16.24 13.33
CA VAL A 392 7.66 16.53 12.14
C VAL A 392 7.43 17.97 11.66
N GLY A 393 6.17 18.42 11.61
CA GLY A 393 5.90 19.80 11.22
C GLY A 393 6.52 20.84 12.15
N ARG A 394 6.50 20.60 13.48
CA ARG A 394 7.19 21.46 14.44
C ARG A 394 8.70 21.44 14.25
N ASP A 395 9.28 20.25 14.13
CA ASP A 395 10.74 20.05 14.07
C ASP A 395 11.33 20.58 12.75
N ALA A 396 10.58 20.48 11.65
CA ALA A 396 10.98 20.98 10.33
C ALA A 396 10.56 22.44 10.07
N GLY A 397 9.94 23.12 11.04
CA GLY A 397 9.48 24.51 10.89
C GLY A 397 8.34 24.70 9.88
N VAL A 398 7.57 23.64 9.59
CA VAL A 398 6.44 23.65 8.65
C VAL A 398 5.14 23.95 9.40
N SER A 399 4.37 24.93 8.94
CA SER A 399 3.08 25.27 9.56
C SER A 399 2.04 24.18 9.26
N VAL A 400 1.83 23.27 10.21
CA VAL A 400 0.77 22.25 10.13
C VAL A 400 -0.57 22.92 10.43
N GLY A 401 -1.43 23.02 9.41
CA GLY A 401 -2.81 23.44 9.61
C GLY A 401 -3.56 22.40 10.44
N ARG A 402 -4.53 22.82 11.27
CA ARG A 402 -5.63 21.90 11.60
C ARG A 402 -6.32 21.62 10.25
N GLY A 403 -6.42 20.36 9.84
CA GLY A 403 -6.91 19.93 8.51
C GLY A 403 -8.25 20.55 8.10
N ALA A 404 -8.84 20.18 6.97
CA ALA A 404 -10.02 20.85 6.37
C ALA A 404 -11.13 21.30 7.36
N ALA A 405 -11.41 20.52 8.42
CA ALA A 405 -12.35 20.86 9.49
C ALA A 405 -11.96 22.04 10.43
N GLY A 406 -10.74 22.57 10.34
CA GLY A 406 -10.20 23.61 11.22
C GLY A 406 -10.08 25.00 10.58
N ARG A 407 -10.46 25.17 9.31
CA ARG A 407 -10.32 26.45 8.59
C ARG A 407 -11.36 27.50 8.99
N VAL A 408 -12.38 27.13 9.78
CA VAL A 408 -13.42 28.08 10.27
C VAL A 408 -13.21 28.36 11.76
N ALA A 409 -12.18 29.13 12.09
CA ALA A 409 -12.12 30.03 13.25
C ALA A 409 -10.66 30.47 13.49
N THR A 410 -10.27 31.62 12.92
CA THR A 410 -9.43 32.66 13.55
C THR A 410 -9.00 33.70 12.52
N ARG A 411 -9.98 34.38 11.90
CA ARG A 411 -9.74 35.69 11.31
C ARG A 411 -9.72 36.71 12.44
N GLY A 412 -8.58 36.85 13.13
CA GLY A 412 -8.40 37.89 14.15
C GLY A 412 -7.55 37.51 15.36
N ARG A 413 -6.25 37.26 15.17
CA ARG A 413 -5.21 37.73 16.11
C ARG A 413 -3.82 37.56 15.50
N ARG A 414 -3.27 38.66 15.00
CA ARG A 414 -1.82 38.84 14.91
C ARG A 414 -1.30 38.91 16.34
N THR A 415 -0.57 37.90 16.78
CA THR A 415 0.34 38.04 17.93
C THR A 415 1.76 37.76 17.46
N ILE A 416 2.48 38.86 17.24
CA ILE A 416 3.94 38.92 17.26
C ILE A 416 4.35 38.48 18.67
N GLY A 417 5.24 37.49 18.76
CA GLY A 417 5.67 36.94 20.04
C GLY A 417 6.87 36.01 19.91
N ALA A 418 7.96 36.51 19.34
CA ALA A 418 9.27 35.90 19.49
C ALA A 418 9.75 36.12 20.94
N ALA A 419 9.49 35.16 21.83
CA ALA A 419 10.08 35.13 23.16
C ALA A 419 11.31 34.20 23.14
N VAL A 420 12.48 34.82 22.95
CA VAL A 420 13.78 34.19 23.20
C VAL A 420 13.89 33.89 24.70
N ARG A 421 13.79 32.62 25.09
CA ARG A 421 14.24 32.15 26.40
C ARG A 421 15.72 31.78 26.30
N LYS A 422 16.60 32.69 26.73
CA LYS A 422 17.98 32.39 27.11
C LYS A 422 17.98 31.72 28.48
N GLY A 423 18.63 30.56 28.61
CA GLY A 423 19.06 30.03 29.90
C GLY A 423 18.53 28.64 30.26
N ALA A 424 19.09 27.61 29.63
CA ALA A 424 19.47 26.30 30.19
C ALA A 424 19.99 25.46 29.01
N GLN A 425 21.23 24.97 29.06
CA GLN A 425 21.66 23.92 28.15
C GLN A 425 20.88 22.64 28.51
N VAL A 426 19.71 22.50 27.91
CA VAL A 426 18.99 21.25 27.78
C VAL A 426 19.26 20.83 26.34
N GLU A 427 19.91 19.68 26.11
CA GLU A 427 20.03 19.11 24.77
C GLU A 427 18.65 19.16 24.09
N GLU A 428 18.51 19.90 22.99
CA GLU A 428 17.27 19.89 22.22
C GLU A 428 16.99 18.44 21.79
N PRO A 429 15.78 17.89 22.04
CA PRO A 429 15.48 16.51 21.72
C PRO A 429 15.44 16.33 20.20
N ARG A 430 16.55 15.76 19.69
CA ARG A 430 16.94 15.64 18.28
C ARG A 430 15.83 15.05 17.38
N SER A 431 15.61 15.71 16.24
CA SER A 431 14.68 15.31 15.16
C SER A 431 14.91 13.88 14.70
N TYR A 432 13.86 13.24 14.18
CA TYR A 432 14.02 11.95 13.49
C TYR A 432 14.78 12.13 12.18
N ASP A 433 15.53 11.12 11.79
CA ASP A 433 16.02 10.95 10.42
C ASP A 433 14.99 10.19 9.57
N TYR A 434 14.25 9.26 10.18
CA TYR A 434 13.31 8.41 9.46
C TYR A 434 12.08 8.02 10.31
N VAL A 435 10.93 7.88 9.67
CA VAL A 435 9.71 7.37 10.32
C VAL A 435 9.02 6.32 9.44
N GLU A 436 8.90 5.09 9.93
CA GLU A 436 8.02 4.08 9.35
C GLU A 436 6.59 4.29 9.87
N VAL A 437 5.63 4.39 8.95
CA VAL A 437 4.24 4.69 9.26
C VAL A 437 3.28 3.70 8.64
N MET A 438 2.24 3.33 9.42
CA MET A 438 1.12 2.52 8.95
C MET A 438 -0.18 3.11 9.46
N ALA A 439 -1.21 3.18 8.61
CA ALA A 439 -2.52 3.71 9.00
C ALA A 439 -3.24 2.78 10.00
N CYS A 440 -3.10 1.47 9.84
CA CYS A 440 -3.69 0.47 10.74
C CYS A 440 -2.83 0.26 12.00
N PRO A 441 -3.43 0.14 13.20
CA PRO A 441 -2.75 -0.42 14.38
C PRO A 441 -2.29 -1.84 14.08
N ALA A 442 -1.13 -2.26 14.61
CA ALA A 442 -0.42 -3.50 14.23
C ALA A 442 -0.02 -3.60 12.73
N GLY A 443 -0.24 -2.54 11.94
CA GLY A 443 0.16 -2.48 10.53
C GLY A 443 -0.63 -3.43 9.62
N CYS A 444 0.02 -3.98 8.60
CA CYS A 444 -0.63 -4.69 7.49
C CYS A 444 -1.30 -6.01 7.91
N VAL A 445 -0.83 -6.68 8.97
CA VAL A 445 -1.46 -7.92 9.45
C VAL A 445 -2.86 -7.69 10.02
N ASN A 446 -3.17 -6.45 10.40
CA ASN A 446 -4.49 -5.97 10.84
C ASN A 446 -5.06 -4.95 9.83
N GLY A 447 -4.68 -5.09 8.55
CA GLY A 447 -5.20 -4.26 7.47
C GLY A 447 -6.70 -4.51 7.24
N GLY A 448 -7.41 -3.50 6.73
CA GLY A 448 -8.87 -3.56 6.56
C GLY A 448 -9.38 -4.68 5.64
N GLY A 449 -8.54 -5.16 4.72
CA GLY A 449 -8.89 -6.25 3.79
C GLY A 449 -8.60 -7.66 4.32
N GLN A 450 -8.17 -7.79 5.57
CA GLN A 450 -7.93 -9.10 6.20
C GLN A 450 -9.23 -9.83 6.55
N LEU A 451 -9.13 -11.13 6.80
CA LEU A 451 -10.26 -11.91 7.33
C LEU A 451 -10.67 -11.39 8.71
N ARG A 452 -11.98 -11.44 9.01
CA ARG A 452 -12.53 -11.08 10.32
C ARG A 452 -12.81 -12.34 11.13
N GLY A 453 -12.60 -12.28 12.44
CA GLY A 453 -12.63 -13.41 13.38
C GLY A 453 -13.96 -14.19 13.50
N GLY A 454 -14.97 -13.89 12.69
CA GLY A 454 -16.18 -14.69 12.55
C GLY A 454 -16.08 -15.84 11.53
N ALA A 455 -15.06 -15.85 10.67
CA ALA A 455 -14.87 -16.86 9.63
C ALA A 455 -14.18 -18.15 10.12
N ARG A 456 -14.37 -18.54 11.40
CA ARG A 456 -14.03 -19.90 11.82
C ARG A 456 -15.13 -20.82 11.30
N SER A 457 -14.83 -21.56 10.24
CA SER A 457 -15.65 -22.60 9.64
C SER A 457 -16.46 -23.38 10.69
N GLN A 458 -17.76 -23.08 10.80
CA GLN A 458 -18.70 -23.99 11.44
C GLN A 458 -19.02 -25.10 10.42
N THR A 459 -18.17 -26.12 10.37
CA THR A 459 -18.59 -27.44 9.92
C THR A 459 -19.44 -28.06 11.04
N THR A 460 -20.73 -27.74 11.07
CA THR A 460 -21.72 -28.57 11.75
C THR A 460 -22.92 -28.76 10.84
N ASP A 461 -23.04 -29.99 10.38
CA ASP A 461 -24.18 -30.62 9.73
C ASP A 461 -25.47 -30.39 10.55
N SER A 462 -26.33 -29.49 10.09
CA SER A 462 -27.77 -29.50 10.38
C SER A 462 -28.46 -28.44 9.52
N GLY A 463 -29.39 -28.87 8.66
CA GLY A 463 -30.20 -27.99 7.84
C GLY A 463 -31.13 -27.06 8.64
N LEU A 464 -31.68 -26.10 7.89
CA LEU A 464 -32.73 -25.13 8.21
C LEU A 464 -32.28 -23.75 8.74
N ASP A 465 -32.46 -22.77 7.85
CA ASP A 465 -32.92 -21.39 8.04
C ASP A 465 -32.22 -20.43 9.02
N GLY A 466 -31.75 -19.31 8.45
CA GLY A 466 -31.67 -18.01 9.13
C GLY A 466 -30.28 -17.59 9.57
N VAL A 467 -29.55 -16.87 8.70
CA VAL A 467 -28.32 -16.16 9.07
C VAL A 467 -28.67 -14.97 9.97
N ALA A 468 -28.72 -15.20 11.28
CA ALA A 468 -28.69 -14.15 12.28
C ALA A 468 -27.24 -13.82 12.62
N GLU A 469 -26.62 -12.90 11.86
CA GLU A 469 -25.40 -12.24 12.29
C GLU A 469 -25.65 -11.51 13.61
N SER A 470 -24.96 -11.90 14.68
CA SER A 470 -25.05 -11.19 15.96
C SER A 470 -24.61 -9.73 15.79
N ALA A 471 -25.33 -8.81 16.42
CA ALA A 471 -25.03 -7.37 16.39
C ALA A 471 -23.59 -7.04 16.86
N ALA A 472 -22.94 -7.92 17.62
CA ALA A 472 -21.56 -7.76 18.07
C ALA A 472 -20.51 -7.93 16.95
N ALA A 473 -20.83 -8.66 15.88
CA ALA A 473 -19.93 -8.85 14.74
C ALA A 473 -19.91 -7.63 13.79
N ARG A 474 -20.96 -6.82 13.80
CA ARG A 474 -21.10 -5.63 12.94
C ARG A 474 -20.31 -4.41 13.43
N ASP A 475 -19.90 -4.40 14.69
CA ASP A 475 -19.19 -3.27 15.34
C ASP A 475 -17.66 -3.45 15.45
N ALA A 476 -17.11 -4.58 15.04
CA ALA A 476 -15.66 -4.82 15.10
C ALA A 476 -14.93 -4.20 13.88
N ARG A 477 -14.56 -2.92 14.00
CA ARG A 477 -13.79 -2.15 13.01
C ARG A 477 -12.37 -2.71 12.72
N TRP A 478 -11.87 -3.64 13.55
CA TRP A 478 -10.58 -4.31 13.38
C TRP A 478 -10.74 -5.82 13.62
N GLY A 479 -9.80 -6.61 13.08
CA GLY A 479 -9.77 -8.05 13.34
C GLY A 479 -9.75 -8.37 14.83
N ASP A 480 -10.23 -9.54 15.20
CA ASP A 480 -10.11 -10.05 16.56
C ASP A 480 -8.63 -9.99 16.99
N LYS A 481 -8.35 -9.47 18.19
CA LYS A 481 -6.99 -9.37 18.74
C LYS A 481 -6.29 -10.72 18.74
N GLN A 482 -7.04 -11.81 18.91
CA GLN A 482 -6.48 -13.15 18.83
C GLN A 482 -6.07 -13.50 17.39
N LEU A 483 -6.95 -13.25 16.42
CA LEU A 483 -6.63 -13.47 15.00
C LEU A 483 -5.39 -12.67 14.57
N VAL A 484 -5.27 -11.39 14.95
CA VAL A 484 -4.09 -10.58 14.62
C VAL A 484 -2.80 -11.21 15.18
N LYS A 485 -2.84 -11.75 16.41
CA LYS A 485 -1.70 -12.46 16.99
C LYS A 485 -1.39 -13.76 16.26
N ASP A 486 -2.41 -14.50 15.85
CA ASP A 486 -2.25 -15.76 15.12
C ASP A 486 -1.63 -15.49 13.73
N VAL A 487 -2.10 -14.47 13.02
CA VAL A 487 -1.52 -14.02 11.74
C VAL A 487 -0.07 -13.58 11.91
N GLU A 488 0.23 -12.79 12.94
CA GLU A 488 1.61 -12.37 13.24
C GLU A 488 2.51 -13.58 13.54
N ALA A 489 2.06 -14.53 14.36
CA ALA A 489 2.83 -15.72 14.71
C ALA A 489 3.11 -16.61 13.50
N ILE A 490 2.11 -16.83 12.63
CA ILE A 490 2.26 -17.61 11.40
C ILE A 490 3.16 -16.90 10.40
N TYR A 491 3.04 -15.57 10.26
CA TYR A 491 3.90 -14.78 9.39
C TYR A 491 5.39 -14.98 9.73
N TRP A 492 5.72 -15.07 11.02
CA TRP A 492 7.09 -15.32 11.49
C TRP A 492 7.46 -16.81 11.61
N GLY A 493 6.57 -17.74 11.22
CA GLY A 493 6.83 -19.18 11.29
C GLY A 493 7.00 -19.71 12.72
N GLY A 494 6.31 -19.12 13.70
CA GLY A 494 6.38 -19.52 15.11
C GLY A 494 7.60 -19.01 15.88
N VAL A 495 8.49 -18.24 15.23
CA VAL A 495 9.56 -17.51 15.93
C VAL A 495 8.94 -16.35 16.72
N TRP A 496 9.33 -16.20 17.99
CA TRP A 496 8.79 -15.15 18.87
C TRP A 496 9.22 -13.78 18.36
N THR A 497 8.25 -12.98 17.87
CA THR A 497 8.43 -11.59 17.40
C THR A 497 9.48 -11.49 16.27
N PRO A 498 9.73 -10.33 15.63
CA PRO A 498 10.65 -10.29 14.49
C PRO A 498 11.97 -10.94 14.91
N PRO A 499 12.44 -11.97 14.17
CA PRO A 499 13.69 -12.63 14.53
C PRO A 499 14.77 -11.53 14.63
N PRO A 500 15.66 -11.60 15.64
CA PRO A 500 16.80 -10.69 15.68
C PRO A 500 17.47 -10.73 14.31
N SER A 501 17.71 -9.56 13.71
CA SER A 501 18.28 -9.46 12.36
C SER A 501 19.38 -10.50 12.24
N PRO A 502 19.36 -11.38 11.23
CA PRO A 502 20.48 -12.28 11.02
C PRO A 502 21.72 -11.39 10.95
N THR A 503 22.66 -11.62 11.86
CA THR A 503 23.96 -10.94 11.80
C THR A 503 24.50 -11.10 10.37
N SER A 504 25.31 -10.17 9.87
CA SER A 504 25.82 -10.23 8.48
C SER A 504 26.46 -11.58 8.09
N LYS A 505 26.82 -12.41 9.08
CA LYS A 505 27.36 -13.76 8.95
C LYS A 505 26.30 -14.88 8.78
N GLN A 506 25.01 -14.58 8.89
CA GLN A 506 23.90 -15.56 8.92
C GLN A 506 22.73 -15.16 8.00
N ARG A 507 22.98 -14.44 6.89
CA ARG A 507 21.92 -14.19 5.90
C ARG A 507 21.42 -15.53 5.34
N ALA A 508 20.10 -15.74 5.38
CA ALA A 508 19.50 -16.95 4.83
C ALA A 508 19.85 -17.09 3.34
N PRO A 509 20.04 -18.31 2.80
CA PRO A 509 20.48 -18.51 1.42
C PRO A 509 19.60 -17.82 0.36
N ASN A 510 18.29 -17.72 0.61
CA ASN A 510 17.34 -17.01 -0.24
C ASN A 510 17.63 -15.51 -0.37
N PHE A 511 18.20 -14.85 0.65
CA PHE A 511 18.60 -13.44 0.58
C PHE A 511 19.73 -13.20 -0.40
N ILE A 512 20.72 -14.09 -0.44
CA ILE A 512 21.87 -13.95 -1.34
C ILE A 512 21.40 -14.10 -2.79
N THR A 513 20.52 -15.07 -3.05
CA THR A 513 19.90 -15.24 -4.37
C THR A 513 19.04 -14.03 -4.73
N ALA A 514 18.30 -13.48 -3.77
CA ALA A 514 17.48 -12.29 -4.00
C ALA A 514 18.32 -11.04 -4.30
N ASP A 515 19.40 -10.78 -3.55
CA ASP A 515 20.33 -9.67 -3.79
C ASP A 515 20.91 -9.76 -5.21
N LYS A 516 21.38 -10.95 -5.62
CA LYS A 516 21.94 -11.18 -6.96
C LYS A 516 20.91 -10.95 -8.06
N LEU A 517 19.72 -11.52 -7.92
CA LEU A 517 18.67 -11.36 -8.93
C LEU A 517 18.20 -9.91 -9.02
N ALA A 518 18.09 -9.19 -7.91
CA ALA A 518 17.75 -7.77 -7.90
C ALA A 518 18.76 -6.94 -8.71
N VAL A 519 20.06 -7.22 -8.58
CA VAL A 519 21.11 -6.57 -9.38
C VAL A 519 21.00 -6.92 -10.87
N THR A 520 20.75 -8.19 -11.20
CA THR A 520 20.51 -8.62 -12.59
C THR A 520 19.31 -7.90 -13.19
N ILE A 521 18.19 -7.83 -12.49
CA ILE A 521 16.98 -7.12 -12.93
C ILE A 521 17.27 -5.64 -13.16
N LEU A 522 18.01 -5.00 -12.23
CA LEU A 522 18.38 -3.60 -12.36
C LEU A 522 19.23 -3.36 -13.61
N GLY A 523 20.21 -4.23 -13.87
CA GLY A 523 21.03 -4.21 -15.09
C GLY A 523 20.22 -4.44 -16.36
N ASP A 524 19.35 -5.45 -16.38
CA ASP A 524 18.47 -5.78 -17.51
C ASP A 524 17.56 -4.60 -17.89
N LEU A 525 16.97 -3.94 -16.89
CA LEU A 525 15.99 -2.86 -17.08
C LEU A 525 16.63 -1.50 -17.36
N CYS A 526 17.74 -1.17 -16.69
CA CYS A 526 18.34 0.18 -16.78
C CYS A 526 19.50 0.25 -17.77
N GLN A 527 20.03 -0.89 -18.24
CA GLN A 527 21.10 -0.96 -19.26
C GLN A 527 22.31 -0.04 -18.95
N PRO A 528 22.89 -0.08 -17.73
CA PRO A 528 24.00 0.82 -17.39
C PRO A 528 25.25 0.51 -18.22
N VAL A 529 26.08 1.54 -18.43
CA VAL A 529 27.34 1.40 -19.17
C VAL A 529 28.32 0.43 -18.47
N SER A 530 28.31 0.41 -17.14
CA SER A 530 29.16 -0.47 -16.33
C SER A 530 28.37 -1.58 -15.65
N ALA A 531 28.98 -2.75 -15.54
CA ALA A 531 28.41 -3.87 -14.80
C ALA A 531 28.19 -3.51 -13.31
N LEU A 532 27.07 -3.96 -12.75
CA LEU A 532 26.69 -3.73 -11.36
C LEU A 532 27.11 -4.89 -10.47
N GLY A 533 27.67 -4.57 -9.30
CA GLY A 533 27.93 -5.55 -8.24
C GLY A 533 26.86 -5.53 -7.14
N ARG A 534 26.20 -4.39 -6.92
CA ARG A 534 25.17 -4.17 -5.88
C ARG A 534 24.11 -3.20 -6.37
N TRP A 535 22.91 -3.25 -5.77
CA TRP A 535 21.82 -2.32 -6.08
C TRP A 535 22.18 -0.84 -5.84
N GLY A 536 23.04 -0.60 -4.85
CA GLY A 536 23.49 0.73 -4.46
C GLY A 536 24.62 1.31 -5.32
N ASP A 537 25.14 0.57 -6.30
CA ASP A 537 26.21 1.07 -7.17
C ASP A 537 25.69 2.22 -8.05
N ASP A 538 26.54 3.23 -8.25
CA ASP A 538 26.24 4.38 -9.10
C ASP A 538 26.22 3.96 -10.57
N MET A 539 25.22 4.43 -11.31
CA MET A 539 25.11 4.26 -12.76
C MET A 539 25.30 5.58 -13.50
N ASP A 540 25.40 5.52 -14.83
CA ASP A 540 25.32 6.71 -15.66
C ASP A 540 23.93 7.39 -15.53
N ASN A 541 23.85 8.66 -15.97
CA ASN A 541 22.68 9.49 -15.76
C ASN A 541 21.39 8.92 -16.38
N GLU A 542 21.49 8.22 -17.51
CA GLU A 542 20.34 7.65 -18.21
C GLU A 542 19.80 6.43 -17.46
N ALA A 543 20.70 5.53 -17.04
CA ALA A 543 20.34 4.38 -16.21
C ALA A 543 19.79 4.81 -14.83
N GLU A 544 20.36 5.85 -14.20
CA GLU A 544 19.82 6.42 -12.95
C GLU A 544 18.43 7.04 -13.13
N SER A 545 18.19 7.71 -14.26
CA SER A 545 16.87 8.24 -14.60
C SER A 545 15.85 7.11 -14.77
N SER A 546 16.23 6.06 -15.52
CA SER A 546 15.40 4.87 -15.75
C SER A 546 15.05 4.17 -14.44
N ARG A 547 16.03 3.94 -13.55
CA ARG A 547 15.81 3.38 -12.21
C ARG A 547 14.80 4.18 -11.40
N ARG A 548 14.92 5.51 -11.38
CA ARG A 548 13.99 6.38 -10.64
C ARG A 548 12.58 6.30 -11.21
N THR A 549 12.42 6.26 -12.54
CA THR A 549 11.09 6.10 -13.18
C THR A 549 10.47 4.73 -12.86
N LEU A 550 11.27 3.67 -12.86
CA LEU A 550 10.79 2.31 -12.63
C LEU A 550 10.42 2.06 -11.16
N PHE A 551 11.25 2.50 -10.21
CA PHE A 551 11.14 2.11 -8.80
C PHE A 551 10.77 3.25 -7.84
N ARG A 552 10.60 4.49 -8.34
CA ARG A 552 10.07 5.62 -7.57
C ARG A 552 8.80 6.17 -8.19
N THR A 553 8.08 6.96 -7.40
CA THR A 553 6.84 7.65 -7.75
C THR A 553 6.86 9.05 -7.14
N ASN A 554 5.87 9.86 -7.51
CA ASN A 554 5.66 11.20 -6.96
C ASN A 554 4.29 11.27 -6.28
N PHE A 555 4.16 12.21 -5.34
CA PHE A 555 2.91 12.49 -4.64
C PHE A 555 2.53 13.94 -4.86
N ARG A 556 1.24 14.23 -4.79
CA ARG A 556 0.69 15.55 -5.10
C ARG A 556 -0.50 15.85 -4.21
N ALA A 557 -0.68 17.13 -3.90
CA ALA A 557 -1.81 17.57 -3.11
C ALA A 557 -3.09 17.37 -3.92
N VAL A 558 -4.14 16.85 -3.29
CA VAL A 558 -5.45 16.78 -3.95
C VAL A 558 -6.07 18.18 -3.90
N GLU A 559 -6.23 18.82 -5.05
CA GLU A 559 -6.92 20.10 -5.14
C GLU A 559 -8.43 19.86 -4.96
N SER A 560 -9.05 20.59 -4.03
CA SER A 560 -10.49 20.46 -3.72
C SER A 560 -11.40 21.13 -4.74
N GLU A 561 -10.86 21.65 -5.85
CA GLU A 561 -11.62 22.39 -6.87
C GLU A 561 -11.62 21.62 -8.19
N VAL A 562 -12.43 20.57 -8.29
CA VAL A 562 -12.91 20.12 -9.59
C VAL A 562 -14.42 19.98 -9.54
N VAL A 563 -15.10 20.93 -10.19
CA VAL A 563 -16.48 20.76 -10.64
C VAL A 563 -16.43 19.72 -11.76
N GLY A 564 -16.54 18.44 -11.40
CA GLY A 564 -16.42 17.30 -12.30
C GLY A 564 -15.79 16.08 -11.61
N LEU A 565 -16.25 14.88 -11.94
CA LEU A 565 -15.94 13.62 -11.25
C LEU A 565 -14.51 13.07 -11.43
N ALA A 566 -13.58 13.90 -11.86
CA ALA A 566 -12.18 13.53 -11.84
C ALA A 566 -11.59 13.94 -10.49
N VAL A 567 -11.30 12.97 -9.63
CA VAL A 567 -10.17 13.16 -8.70
C VAL A 567 -8.94 13.23 -9.60
N GLN A 568 -8.62 14.44 -10.08
CA GLN A 568 -7.31 14.69 -10.65
C GLN A 568 -6.37 14.62 -9.47
N TRP A 569 -5.77 13.44 -9.31
CA TRP A 569 -4.46 13.37 -8.73
C TRP A 569 -3.63 14.34 -9.54
#